data_AF-A0A371KPF8-F1
#
_entry.id   AF-A0A371KPF8-F1
#
_cell.length_a   1.000
_cell.length_b   1.000
_cell.length_c   1.000
_cell.angle_alpha   90.00
_cell.angle_beta   90.00
_cell.angle_gamma   90.00
#
_symmetry.space_group_name_H-M   'P 1'
#
loop_
_entity.id
_entity.type
_entity.pdbx_description
1 polymer ?
#
loop_
_entity_poly.entity_id
_entity_poly.type
_entity_poly.pdbx_seq_one_letter_code
_entity_poly.pdbx_strand_id
1 'polypeptide(L)' 'MTEPRAPAVNPPLWLLAELTYRCPLQCPYCSNPLDFAAQEKELTTAQWIEVFRQARAMGSVQL' A
#
# COMPACT_ATOMS: atom_id res chain seq x y z
N MET A 1 12.17 -22.17 33.37
CA MET A 1 10.93 -21.77 32.68
C MET A 1 11.35 -20.85 31.55
N THR A 2 11.40 -21.35 30.32
CA THR A 2 11.81 -20.56 29.15
C THR A 2 10.52 -20.26 28.39
N GLU A 3 10.11 -18.99 28.34
CA GLU A 3 8.96 -18.59 27.54
C GLU A 3 9.25 -18.82 26.05
N PRO A 4 8.26 -19.30 25.27
CA PRO A 4 8.43 -19.43 23.83
C PRO A 4 8.52 -18.03 23.19
N ARG A 5 9.62 -17.78 22.48
CA ARG A 5 9.79 -16.55 21.69
C ARG A 5 8.77 -16.54 20.55
N ALA A 6 7.98 -15.47 20.44
CA ALA A 6 7.06 -15.29 19.32
C ALA A 6 7.83 -15.40 17.98
N PRO A 7 7.22 -15.98 16.93
CA PRO A 7 7.86 -16.10 15.64
C PRO A 7 8.23 -14.71 15.09
N ALA A 8 9.45 -14.58 14.56
CA ALA A 8 9.89 -13.35 13.92
C ALA A 8 9.07 -13.10 12.65
N VAL A 9 8.60 -11.86 12.46
CA VAL A 9 7.87 -11.46 11.24
C VAL A 9 8.87 -11.34 10.10
N ASN A 10 8.61 -12.05 9.01
CA ASN A 10 9.43 -11.94 7.79
C ASN A 10 9.21 -10.58 7.12
N PRO A 11 10.23 -10.02 6.45
CA PRO A 11 10.09 -8.80 5.66
C PRO A 11 8.95 -8.89 4.62
N PRO A 12 8.20 -7.80 4.37
CA PRO A 12 7.19 -7.77 3.32
C PRO A 12 7.86 -7.93 1.96
N LEU A 13 7.33 -8.82 1.11
CA LEU A 13 7.90 -9.03 -0.23
C LEU A 13 7.35 -8.04 -1.26
N TRP A 14 6.08 -7.64 -1.15
CA TRP A 14 5.39 -6.83 -2.16
C TRP A 14 4.75 -5.58 -1.54
N LEU A 15 4.80 -4.48 -2.29
CA LEU A 15 4.01 -3.28 -2.03
C LEU A 15 2.87 -3.19 -3.05
N LEU A 16 1.64 -3.03 -2.58
CA LEU A 16 0.51 -2.61 -3.40
C LEU A 16 0.30 -1.11 -3.18
N ALA A 17 0.52 -0.30 -4.22
CA ALA A 17 0.32 1.14 -4.16
C ALA A 17 -1.02 1.52 -4.81
N GLU A 18 -1.99 1.96 -4.01
CA GLU A 18 -3.24 2.55 -4.49
C GLU A 18 -3.04 4.03 -4.78
N LEU A 19 -2.77 4.38 -6.05
CA LEU A 19 -2.44 5.76 -6.43
C LEU A 19 -3.67 6.65 -6.55
N THR A 20 -4.77 6.12 -7.08
CA THR A 20 -5.99 6.88 -7.32
C THR A 20 -7.19 5.94 -7.40
N TYR A 21 -8.36 6.46 -7.01
CA TYR A 21 -9.65 5.78 -7.18
C TYR A 21 -10.40 6.22 -8.45
N ARG A 22 -9.83 7.15 -9.24
CA ARG A 22 -10.40 7.62 -10.51
C ARG A 22 -10.40 6.49 -11.54
N CYS A 23 -11.53 5.80 -11.68
CA CYS A 23 -11.76 4.73 -12.65
C CYS A 23 -13.05 5.02 -13.43
N PRO A 24 -13.05 4.98 -14.77
CA PRO A 24 -14.24 5.27 -15.58
C PRO A 24 -15.28 4.13 -15.56
N LEU A 25 -14.94 3.00 -14.93
CA LEU A 25 -15.79 1.81 -14.89
C LEU A 25 -16.65 1.79 -13.63
N GLN A 26 -17.87 1.29 -13.76
CA GLN A 26 -18.85 1.13 -12.67
C GLN A 26 -19.10 -0.35 -12.37
N CYS A 27 -18.02 -1.09 -12.10
CA CYS A 27 -18.09 -2.52 -11.87
C CYS A 27 -18.79 -2.83 -10.52
N PRO A 28 -19.84 -3.67 -10.48
CA PRO A 28 -20.58 -3.97 -9.24
C PRO A 28 -19.77 -4.80 -8.23
N TYR A 29 -18.59 -5.29 -8.63
CA TYR A 29 -17.69 -6.10 -7.82
C TYR A 29 -16.41 -5.34 -7.40
N CYS A 30 -16.27 -4.06 -7.77
CA CYS A 30 -15.09 -3.30 -7.40
C CYS A 30 -15.17 -2.82 -5.95
N SER A 31 -14.10 -2.98 -5.19
CA SER A 31 -14.00 -2.50 -3.80
C SER A 31 -13.66 -1.01 -3.70
N ASN A 32 -13.45 -0.32 -4.83
CA ASN A 32 -13.16 1.11 -4.81
C ASN A 32 -14.36 1.90 -4.26
N PRO A 33 -14.11 2.99 -3.52
CA PRO A 33 -15.17 3.85 -3.03
C PRO A 33 -16.04 4.40 -4.17
N LEU A 34 -17.35 4.45 -3.94
CA LEU A 34 -18.29 5.06 -4.90
C LEU A 34 -18.15 6.58 -4.92
N ASP A 35 -17.80 7.19 -3.79
CA ASP A 35 -17.53 8.63 -3.66
C ASP A 35 -16.03 8.94 -3.80
N PHE A 36 -15.44 8.50 -4.92
CA PHE A 36 -14.02 8.73 -5.19
C PHE A 36 -13.71 10.20 -5.52
N ALA A 37 -14.71 10.99 -5.91
CA ALA A 37 -14.54 12.42 -6.17
C ALA A 37 -14.17 13.19 -4.90
N ALA A 38 -14.63 12.76 -3.73
CA ALA A 38 -14.24 13.33 -2.44
C ALA A 38 -12.81 12.93 -1.98
N GLN A 39 -12.15 12.00 -2.67
CA GLN A 39 -10.83 11.48 -2.32
C GLN A 39 -9.72 12.23 -3.09
N GLU A 40 -9.59 13.53 -2.85
CA GLU A 40 -8.65 14.40 -3.57
C GLU A 40 -7.22 14.40 -2.99
N LYS A 41 -7.01 13.76 -1.84
CA LYS A 41 -5.74 13.79 -1.12
C LYS A 41 -4.78 12.71 -1.63
N GLU A 42 -4.26 12.90 -2.84
CA GLU A 42 -3.19 12.07 -3.38
C GLU A 42 -1.83 12.48 -2.77
N LEU A 43 -0.91 11.51 -2.62
CA LEU A 43 0.46 11.81 -2.25
C LEU A 43 1.15 12.56 -3.40
N THR A 44 1.96 13.56 -3.05
CA THR A 44 2.86 14.20 -4.01
C THR A 44 3.88 13.20 -4.53
N THR A 45 4.47 13.48 -5.69
CA THR A 45 5.56 12.66 -6.25
C THR A 45 6.72 12.45 -5.27
N ALA A 46 7.10 13.49 -4.52
CA ALA A 46 8.17 13.39 -3.54
C ALA A 46 7.81 12.43 -2.40
N GLN A 47 6.57 12.45 -1.92
CA GLN A 47 6.07 11.52 -0.91
C GLN A 47 6.03 10.09 -1.45
N TRP A 48 5.61 9.87 -2.70
CA TRP A 48 5.65 8.53 -3.31
C TRP A 48 7.07 7.96 -3.43
N ILE A 49 8.02 8.78 -3.87
CA ILE A 49 9.43 8.39 -3.94
C ILE A 49 9.92 7.95 -2.54
N GLU A 50 9.53 8.68 -1.51
CA GLU A 50 9.88 8.35 -0.13
C GLU A 50 9.23 7.03 0.35
N VAL A 51 7.95 6.81 0.05
CA VAL A 51 7.26 5.53 0.33
C VAL A 51 7.99 4.36 -0.31
N PHE A 52 8.44 4.49 -1.56
CA PHE A 52 9.18 3.42 -2.24
C PHE A 52 10.56 3.16 -1.63
N ARG A 53 11.26 4.20 -1.14
CA ARG A 53 12.51 4.02 -0.39
C ARG A 53 12.27 3.27 0.92
N GLN A 54 11.22 3.63 1.64
CA GLN A 54 10.84 2.97 2.89
C GLN A 54 10.46 1.51 2.64
N ALA A 55 9.66 1.21 1.62
CA ALA A 55 9.30 -0.16 1.25
C ALA A 55 10.52 -1.01 0.92
N ARG A 56 11.51 -0.47 0.19
CA ARG A 56 12.78 -1.16 -0.05
C ARG A 56 13.57 -1.41 1.22
N ALA A 57 13.67 -0.42 2.11
CA ALA A 57 14.36 -0.58 3.39
C ALA A 57 13.69 -1.62 4.29
N MET A 58 12.36 -1.77 4.20
CA MET A 58 11.61 -2.82 4.89
C MET A 58 11.80 -4.22 4.30
N GLY A 59 12.31 -4.35 3.07
CA GLY A 59 12.60 -5.63 2.42
C GLY A 59 11.69 -6.00 1.24
N SER A 60 10.83 -5.08 0.78
CA SER A 60 10.00 -5.33 -0.41
C SER A 60 10.86 -5.51 -1.65
N VAL A 61 10.66 -6.64 -2.32
CA VAL A 61 11.34 -7.03 -3.55
C VAL A 61 10.59 -6.56 -4.80
N GLN A 62 9.26 -6.38 -4.71
CA GLN A 62 8.42 -5.78 -5.74
C GLN A 62 7.84 -4.46 -5.24
N LEU A 63 8.03 -3.40 -6.03
CA LEU A 63 7.47 -2.06 -5.83
C LEU A 63 6.47 -1.75 -6.96
#